data_AF-A0A7K4HR73-F1
#
_entry.id   AF-A0A7K4HR73-F1
#
_cell.length_a   1.000
_cell.length_b   1.000
_cell.length_c   1.000
_cell.angle_alpha   90.00
_cell.angle_beta   90.00
_cell.angle_gamma   90.00
#
_symmetry.space_group_name_H-M   'P 1'
#
loop_
_entity.id
_entity.type
_entity.pdbx_description
1 polymer ?
#
loop_
_entity_poly.entity_id
_entity_poly.type
_entity_poly.pdbx_seq_one_letter_code
_entity_poly.pdbx_strand_id
1 'polypeptide(L)'
;MNQLLSVRAKRERLEKMNMVIGTFFSEVGTNLLVRLSDRDPNLSSIKEDLVVGNDWSDADFARVRKHLEAYSSAVTIDPAELVVLKEYLIKKRNFLLRLLENPMLLEHGPFTEVLRAVFHLTDELERREDLAGTPESDQKHLAGDINRAYRLLALAWLDYMKYLKNNYPYLFSLAMRTNPFDETASPVVKA
;
A
#
# COMPACT_ATOMS: atom_id res chain seq x y z
N MET A 1 37.96 -5.04 8.00
CA MET A 1 37.41 -3.68 8.29
C MET A 1 36.29 -3.25 7.33
N ASN A 2 36.31 -3.63 6.04
CA ASN A 2 35.29 -3.21 5.05
C ASN A 2 33.90 -3.87 5.18
N GLN A 3 33.81 -5.11 5.67
CA GLN A 3 32.52 -5.82 5.77
C GLN A 3 31.59 -5.22 6.84
N LEU A 4 32.12 -4.87 8.02
CA LEU A 4 31.32 -4.26 9.09
C LEU A 4 30.76 -2.89 8.68
N LEU A 5 31.55 -2.08 7.97
CA LEU A 5 31.11 -0.80 7.42
C LEU A 5 30.02 -1.00 6.35
N SER A 6 30.15 -1.99 5.48
CA SER A 6 29.14 -2.33 4.46
C SER A 6 27.82 -2.80 5.08
N VAL A 7 27.87 -3.67 6.09
CA VAL A 7 26.68 -4.15 6.81
C VAL A 7 25.96 -2.99 7.50
N ARG A 8 26.71 -2.11 8.18
CA ARG A 8 26.14 -0.92 8.83
C ARG A 8 25.49 0.02 7.81
N ALA A 9 26.15 0.32 6.71
CA ALA A 9 25.61 1.18 5.66
C ALA A 9 24.33 0.60 5.05
N LYS A 10 24.27 -0.71 4.80
CA LYS A 10 23.06 -1.40 4.32
C LYS A 10 21.91 -1.30 5.32
N ARG A 11 22.19 -1.47 6.61
CA ARG A 11 21.19 -1.34 7.68
C ARG A 11 20.62 0.08 7.75
N GLU A 12 21.49 1.09 7.78
CA GLU A 12 21.08 2.51 7.79
C GLU A 12 20.25 2.86 6.54
N ARG A 13 20.60 2.28 5.39
CA ARG A 13 19.84 2.41 4.14
C ARG A 13 18.43 1.83 4.27
N LEU A 14 18.32 0.61 4.80
CA LEU A 14 17.06 -0.08 5.00
C LEU A 14 16.15 0.66 5.99
N GLU A 15 16.73 1.16 7.08
CA GLU A 15 16.00 1.99 8.06
C GLU A 15 15.47 3.27 7.42
N LYS A 16 16.30 3.98 6.64
CA LYS A 16 15.86 5.16 5.89
C LYS A 16 14.76 4.86 4.88
N MET A 17 14.87 3.75 4.15
CA MET A 17 13.83 3.34 3.20
C MET A 17 12.50 3.10 3.93
N ASN A 18 12.51 2.41 5.08
CA ASN A 18 11.29 2.15 5.82
C ASN A 18 10.66 3.42 6.43
N MET A 19 11.44 4.45 6.75
CA MET A 19 10.88 5.76 7.10
C MET A 19 10.11 6.39 5.93
N VAL A 20 10.62 6.25 4.71
CA VAL A 20 9.94 6.72 3.48
C VAL A 20 8.66 5.91 3.23
N ILE A 21 8.72 4.59 3.36
CA ILE A 21 7.56 3.70 3.27
C ILE A 21 6.48 4.09 4.30
N GLY A 22 6.89 4.34 5.53
CA GLY A 22 5.98 4.79 6.58
C GLY A 22 5.29 6.11 6.27
N THR A 23 6.04 7.08 5.73
CA THR A 23 5.49 8.36 5.29
C THR A 23 4.48 8.19 4.15
N PHE A 24 4.76 7.27 3.22
CA PHE A 24 3.82 6.94 2.15
C PHE A 24 2.53 6.31 2.69
N PHE A 25 2.63 5.34 3.61
CA PHE A 25 1.44 4.70 4.17
C PHE A 25 0.61 5.63 5.05
N SER A 26 1.24 6.55 5.79
CA SER A 26 0.50 7.52 6.61
C SER A 26 -0.24 8.56 5.76
N GLU A 27 0.33 8.96 4.62
CA GLU A 27 -0.24 10.03 3.80
C GLU A 27 -1.17 9.53 2.68
N VAL A 28 -0.87 8.37 2.09
CA VAL A 28 -1.56 7.87 0.88
C VAL A 28 -1.98 6.41 1.01
N GLY A 29 -1.03 5.53 1.35
CA GLY A 29 -1.17 4.08 1.17
C GLY A 29 -2.30 3.44 1.99
N THR A 30 -2.45 3.83 3.26
CA THR A 30 -3.45 3.20 4.15
C THR A 30 -4.87 3.54 3.71
N ASN A 31 -5.17 4.81 3.47
CA ASN A 31 -6.50 5.23 3.00
C ASN A 31 -6.81 4.71 1.59
N LEU A 32 -5.80 4.60 0.74
CA LEU A 32 -5.97 3.98 -0.58
C LEU A 32 -6.30 2.49 -0.45
N LEU A 33 -5.64 1.77 0.46
CA LEU A 33 -5.96 0.36 0.74
C LEU A 33 -7.40 0.19 1.23
N VAL A 34 -7.86 1.00 2.20
CA VAL A 34 -9.25 0.97 2.68
C VAL A 34 -10.23 1.07 1.50
N ARG A 35 -10.11 2.15 0.72
CA ARG A 35 -10.99 2.42 -0.42
C ARG A 35 -11.03 1.30 -1.45
N LEU A 36 -9.87 0.72 -1.78
CA LEU A 36 -9.79 -0.35 -2.77
C LEU A 36 -10.28 -1.68 -2.21
N SER A 37 -10.00 -1.96 -0.94
CA SER A 37 -10.43 -3.18 -0.26
C SER A 37 -11.95 -3.26 -0.11
N ASP A 38 -12.61 -2.14 0.17
CA ASP A 38 -14.08 -2.05 0.24
C ASP A 38 -14.76 -2.41 -1.09
N ARG A 39 -14.02 -2.34 -2.19
CA ARG A 39 -14.49 -2.61 -3.56
C ARG A 39 -13.95 -3.92 -4.13
N ASP A 40 -13.27 -4.74 -3.31
CA ASP A 40 -12.83 -6.06 -3.70
C ASP A 40 -13.83 -7.12 -3.22
N PRO A 41 -14.67 -7.70 -4.11
CA PRO A 41 -15.64 -8.71 -3.71
C PRO A 41 -14.97 -9.99 -3.16
N ASN A 42 -13.69 -10.21 -3.49
CA ASN A 42 -12.95 -11.40 -3.07
C ASN A 42 -12.30 -11.23 -1.69
N LEU A 43 -12.33 -10.02 -1.09
CA LEU A 43 -11.58 -9.72 0.15
C LEU A 43 -11.94 -10.68 1.28
N SER A 44 -13.22 -11.06 1.38
CA SER A 44 -13.71 -11.99 2.39
C SER A 44 -12.92 -13.31 2.47
N SER A 45 -12.31 -13.76 1.35
CA SER A 45 -11.51 -14.98 1.30
C SER A 45 -10.13 -14.88 1.97
N ILE A 46 -9.63 -13.67 2.22
CA ILE A 46 -8.31 -13.42 2.81
C ILE A 46 -8.33 -12.39 3.95
N LYS A 47 -9.49 -11.78 4.24
CA LYS A 47 -9.62 -10.69 5.23
C LYS A 47 -9.09 -11.08 6.60
N GLU A 48 -9.46 -12.26 7.10
CA GLU A 48 -9.00 -12.76 8.41
C GLU A 48 -7.48 -12.95 8.45
N ASP A 49 -6.89 -13.39 7.34
CA ASP A 49 -5.43 -13.51 7.19
C ASP A 49 -4.74 -12.13 7.22
N LEU A 50 -5.43 -11.02 6.97
CA LEU A 50 -4.85 -9.68 6.93
C LEU A 50 -5.06 -8.88 8.23
N VAL A 51 -5.80 -9.42 9.20
CA VAL A 51 -5.92 -8.83 10.54
C VAL A 51 -4.67 -9.17 11.35
N VAL A 52 -3.63 -8.34 11.19
CA VAL A 52 -2.35 -8.53 11.86
C VAL A 52 -2.51 -8.42 13.38
N GLY A 53 -2.08 -9.44 14.10
CA GLY A 53 -2.11 -9.50 15.56
C GLY A 53 -0.75 -9.19 16.21
N ASN A 54 -0.76 -8.83 17.49
CA ASN A 54 0.47 -8.58 18.24
C ASN A 54 1.28 -9.86 18.53
N ASP A 55 0.62 -11.01 18.47
CA ASP A 55 1.17 -12.35 18.68
C ASP A 55 1.81 -12.97 17.41
N TRP A 56 1.65 -12.32 16.25
CA TRP A 56 2.18 -12.84 14.99
C TRP A 56 3.69 -13.03 15.00
N SER A 57 4.12 -14.22 14.58
CA SER A 57 5.52 -14.54 14.35
C SER A 57 5.97 -14.19 12.94
N ASP A 58 7.28 -14.22 12.70
CA ASP A 58 7.86 -14.13 11.36
C ASP A 58 7.31 -15.19 10.38
N ALA A 59 6.88 -16.35 10.89
CA ALA A 59 6.27 -17.42 10.11
C ALA A 59 4.81 -17.11 9.72
N ASP A 60 4.05 -16.43 10.59
CA ASP A 60 2.69 -15.98 10.28
C ASP A 60 2.70 -14.97 9.13
N PHE A 61 3.60 -13.97 9.19
CA PHE A 61 3.80 -13.04 8.08
C PHE A 61 4.16 -13.76 6.78
N ALA A 62 5.05 -14.76 6.83
CA ALA A 62 5.44 -15.51 5.64
C ALA A 62 4.28 -16.33 5.04
N ARG A 63 3.45 -16.96 5.90
CA ARG A 63 2.25 -17.69 5.48
C ARG A 63 1.27 -16.76 4.76
N VAL A 64 0.90 -15.66 5.41
CA VAL A 64 -0.06 -14.69 4.87
C VAL A 64 0.47 -14.05 3.60
N ARG A 65 1.76 -13.72 3.54
CA ARG A 65 2.39 -13.18 2.32
C ARG A 65 2.23 -14.13 1.13
N LYS A 66 2.45 -15.43 1.34
CA LYS A 66 2.26 -16.45 0.29
C LYS A 66 0.79 -16.54 -0.16
N HIS A 67 -0.15 -16.48 0.77
CA HIS A 67 -1.58 -16.45 0.44
C HIS A 67 -1.92 -15.18 -0.37
N LEU A 68 -1.41 -14.02 0.04
CA LEU A 68 -1.62 -12.75 -0.63
C LEU A 68 -0.97 -12.67 -2.03
N GLU A 69 0.14 -13.38 -2.26
CA GLU A 69 0.74 -13.50 -3.60
C GLU A 69 -0.12 -14.34 -4.56
N ALA A 70 -0.83 -15.35 -4.04
CA ALA A 70 -1.77 -16.18 -4.79
C ALA A 70 -3.16 -15.54 -4.93
N TYR A 71 -3.45 -14.55 -4.09
CA TYR A 71 -4.72 -13.83 -4.08
C TYR A 71 -4.97 -13.09 -5.40
N SER A 72 -6.18 -13.29 -5.92
CA SER A 72 -6.67 -12.64 -7.14
C SER A 72 -7.72 -11.61 -6.76
N SER A 73 -7.28 -10.37 -6.55
CA SER A 73 -8.18 -9.25 -6.32
C SER A 73 -9.04 -9.02 -7.55
N ALA A 74 -10.29 -8.62 -7.32
CA ALA A 74 -11.24 -8.32 -8.39
C ALA A 74 -11.87 -6.94 -8.17
N VAL A 75 -11.05 -5.96 -7.77
CA VAL A 75 -11.52 -4.61 -7.47
C VAL A 75 -12.28 -4.06 -8.67
N THR A 76 -13.55 -3.73 -8.46
CA THR A 76 -14.41 -3.08 -9.46
C THR A 76 -14.80 -1.71 -8.95
N ILE A 77 -14.47 -0.66 -9.70
CA ILE A 77 -14.79 0.72 -9.33
C ILE A 77 -15.79 1.26 -10.35
N ASP A 78 -16.94 1.70 -9.85
CA ASP A 78 -17.94 2.39 -10.67
C ASP A 78 -17.47 3.81 -11.05
N PRO A 79 -18.06 4.44 -12.08
CA PRO A 79 -17.64 5.77 -12.52
C PRO A 79 -17.68 6.85 -11.43
N ALA A 80 -18.64 6.79 -10.51
CA ALA A 80 -18.75 7.79 -9.44
C ALA A 80 -17.59 7.64 -8.43
N GLU A 81 -17.25 6.41 -8.06
CA GLU A 81 -16.10 6.14 -7.20
C GLU A 81 -14.77 6.42 -7.91
N LEU A 82 -14.67 6.26 -9.25
CA LEU A 82 -13.47 6.68 -10.00
C LEU A 82 -13.23 8.19 -9.88
N VAL A 83 -14.29 9.02 -9.88
CA VAL A 83 -14.18 10.46 -9.64
C VAL A 83 -13.66 10.74 -8.23
N VAL A 84 -14.20 10.05 -7.22
CA VAL A 84 -13.73 10.19 -5.83
C VAL A 84 -12.27 9.75 -5.68
N LEU A 85 -11.87 8.65 -6.30
CA LEU A 85 -10.50 8.16 -6.32
C LEU A 85 -9.56 9.16 -7.01
N LYS A 86 -9.97 9.72 -8.15
CA LYS A 86 -9.24 10.77 -8.86
C LYS A 86 -9.02 11.99 -7.96
N GLU A 87 -10.08 12.52 -7.34
CA GLU A 87 -9.97 13.67 -6.45
C GLU A 87 -9.04 13.42 -5.27
N TYR A 88 -9.08 12.21 -4.70
CA TYR A 88 -8.17 11.81 -3.64
C TYR A 88 -6.72 11.78 -4.12
N LEU A 89 -6.42 11.09 -5.23
CA LEU A 89 -5.06 10.91 -5.73
C LEU A 89 -4.43 12.20 -6.24
N ILE A 90 -5.19 13.07 -6.92
CA ILE A 90 -4.69 14.38 -7.39
C ILE A 90 -4.20 15.24 -6.21
N LYS A 91 -4.94 15.26 -5.09
CA LYS A 91 -4.52 15.97 -3.88
C LYS A 91 -3.19 15.43 -3.31
N LYS A 92 -2.83 14.18 -3.63
CA LYS A 92 -1.58 13.53 -3.20
C LYS A 92 -0.48 13.57 -4.26
N ARG A 93 -0.75 14.05 -5.47
CA ARG A 93 0.19 14.02 -6.61
C ARG A 93 1.55 14.65 -6.30
N ASN A 94 1.57 15.86 -5.76
CA ASN A 94 2.82 16.55 -5.40
C ASN A 94 3.59 15.84 -4.28
N PHE A 95 2.91 15.10 -3.41
CA PHE A 95 3.57 14.26 -2.41
C PHE A 95 4.21 13.03 -3.07
N LEU A 96 3.48 12.34 -3.97
CA LEU A 96 3.99 11.19 -4.73
C LEU A 96 5.20 11.57 -5.60
N LEU A 97 5.15 12.73 -6.27
CA LEU A 97 6.28 13.26 -7.04
C LEU A 97 7.54 13.46 -6.19
N ARG A 98 7.41 14.10 -5.02
CA ARG A 98 8.54 14.29 -4.10
C ARG A 98 9.10 12.96 -3.58
N LEU A 99 8.25 11.95 -3.42
CA LEU A 99 8.73 10.61 -3.10
C LEU A 99 9.53 10.02 -4.27
N LEU A 100 9.06 10.14 -5.51
CA LEU A 100 9.77 9.64 -6.71
C LEU A 100 11.14 10.30 -6.90
N GLU A 101 11.28 11.56 -6.53
CA GLU A 101 12.56 12.31 -6.55
C GLU A 101 13.55 11.83 -5.48
N ASN A 102 13.12 10.98 -4.52
CA ASN A 102 13.98 10.51 -3.46
C ASN A 102 15.06 9.56 -4.01
N PRO A 103 16.36 9.90 -3.87
CA PRO A 103 17.45 9.11 -4.43
C PRO A 103 17.54 7.69 -3.85
N MET A 104 16.89 7.44 -2.71
CA MET A 104 16.83 6.12 -2.10
C MET A 104 16.06 5.10 -2.95
N LEU A 105 15.09 5.54 -3.76
CA LEU A 105 14.24 4.69 -4.60
C LEU A 105 14.91 4.14 -5.86
N LEU A 106 16.12 4.62 -6.18
CA LEU A 106 16.86 4.26 -7.40
C LEU A 106 17.26 2.78 -7.47
N GLU A 107 17.12 2.03 -6.38
CA GLU A 107 17.23 0.58 -6.41
C GLU A 107 15.85 -0.03 -6.66
N HIS A 108 15.71 -0.84 -7.71
CA HIS A 108 14.51 -1.58 -8.12
C HIS A 108 13.96 -2.49 -7.00
N GLY A 109 13.34 -1.90 -5.98
CA GLY A 109 12.75 -2.58 -4.84
C GLY A 109 11.22 -2.63 -4.91
N PRO A 110 10.58 -3.53 -4.14
CA PRO A 110 9.12 -3.67 -4.13
C PRO A 110 8.36 -2.36 -3.91
N PHE A 111 8.85 -1.49 -3.02
CA PHE A 111 8.23 -0.21 -2.75
C PHE A 111 8.31 0.79 -3.92
N THR A 112 9.41 0.78 -4.69
CA THR A 112 9.52 1.61 -5.90
C THR A 112 8.44 1.24 -6.90
N GLU A 113 8.12 -0.04 -7.05
CA GLU A 113 7.04 -0.51 -7.92
C GLU A 113 5.65 -0.10 -7.42
N VAL A 114 5.42 -0.13 -6.10
CA VAL A 114 4.18 0.43 -5.49
C VAL A 114 4.02 1.89 -5.85
N LEU A 115 5.06 2.69 -5.60
CA LEU A 115 5.00 4.14 -5.83
C LEU A 115 4.77 4.44 -7.31
N ARG A 116 5.44 3.72 -8.21
CA ARG A 116 5.23 3.84 -9.67
C ARG A 116 3.82 3.48 -10.08
N ALA A 117 3.26 2.38 -9.57
CA ALA A 117 1.89 1.96 -9.92
C ALA A 117 0.85 2.97 -9.44
N VAL A 118 0.97 3.49 -8.21
CA VAL A 118 0.05 4.50 -7.67
C VAL A 118 0.20 5.83 -8.40
N PHE A 119 1.44 6.24 -8.71
CA PHE A 119 1.68 7.46 -9.46
C PHE A 119 1.17 7.37 -10.90
N HIS A 120 1.40 6.25 -11.60
CA HIS A 120 0.84 5.98 -12.92
C HIS A 120 -0.68 6.10 -12.93
N LEU A 121 -1.36 5.44 -11.99
CA LEU A 121 -2.82 5.54 -11.85
C LEU A 121 -3.27 7.00 -11.60
N THR A 122 -2.51 7.74 -10.79
CA THR A 122 -2.79 9.16 -10.52
C THR A 122 -2.69 10.01 -11.79
N ASP A 123 -1.58 9.86 -12.53
CA ASP A 123 -1.32 10.60 -13.77
C ASP A 123 -2.35 10.29 -14.86
N GLU A 124 -2.77 9.03 -14.96
CA GLU A 124 -3.78 8.61 -15.93
C GLU A 124 -5.17 9.15 -15.60
N LEU A 125 -5.58 9.11 -14.33
CA LEU A 125 -6.86 9.68 -13.88
C LEU A 125 -6.87 11.21 -14.03
N GLU A 126 -5.75 11.90 -13.78
CA GLU A 126 -5.65 13.35 -13.93
C GLU A 126 -5.94 13.80 -15.36
N ARG A 127 -5.40 13.10 -16.35
CA ARG A 127 -5.54 13.43 -17.78
C ARG A 127 -6.94 13.19 -18.37
N ARG A 128 -7.80 12.48 -17.65
CA ARG A 128 -9.16 12.14 -18.13
C ARG A 128 -10.15 13.20 -17.65
N GLU A 129 -10.71 13.97 -18.56
CA GLU A 129 -11.69 15.02 -18.21
C GLU A 129 -13.03 14.43 -17.74
N ASP A 130 -13.51 13.39 -18.42
CA ASP A 130 -14.76 12.69 -18.10
C ASP A 130 -14.54 11.20 -17.81
N LEU A 131 -14.89 10.79 -16.59
CA LEU A 131 -14.86 9.40 -16.12
C LEU A 131 -16.23 8.72 -16.17
N ALA A 132 -17.31 9.47 -16.41
CA ALA A 132 -18.67 8.93 -16.51
C ALA A 132 -18.99 8.41 -17.92
N GLY A 133 -18.43 9.03 -18.97
CA GLY A 133 -18.61 8.65 -20.37
C GLY A 133 -17.56 7.68 -20.94
N THR A 134 -16.76 7.04 -20.09
CA THR A 134 -15.57 6.29 -20.54
C THR A 134 -15.94 4.98 -21.25
N PRO A 135 -15.36 4.66 -22.44
CA PRO A 135 -15.63 3.41 -23.14
C PRO A 135 -15.30 2.15 -22.32
N GLU A 136 -15.98 1.04 -22.58
CA GLU A 136 -15.80 -0.22 -21.83
C GLU A 136 -14.34 -0.73 -21.84
N SER A 137 -13.64 -0.61 -22.97
CA SER A 137 -12.22 -0.99 -23.08
C SER A 137 -11.33 -0.21 -22.11
N ASP A 138 -11.68 1.04 -21.86
CA ASP A 138 -10.91 1.96 -21.05
C ASP A 138 -11.23 1.79 -19.56
N GLN A 139 -12.49 1.45 -19.23
CA GLN A 139 -12.86 0.98 -17.89
C GLN A 139 -12.10 -0.31 -17.52
N LYS A 140 -11.97 -1.26 -18.47
CA LYS A 140 -11.16 -2.49 -18.27
C LYS A 140 -9.68 -2.18 -18.05
N HIS A 141 -9.13 -1.20 -18.77
CA HIS A 141 -7.76 -0.75 -18.59
C HIS A 141 -7.53 -0.21 -17.17
N LEU A 142 -8.37 0.75 -16.73
CA LEU A 142 -8.31 1.30 -15.37
C LEU A 142 -8.47 0.23 -14.30
N ALA A 143 -9.41 -0.69 -14.47
CA ALA A 143 -9.59 -1.80 -13.53
C ALA A 143 -8.31 -2.65 -13.40
N GLY A 144 -7.61 -2.89 -14.51
CA GLY A 144 -6.32 -3.58 -14.50
C GLY A 144 -5.24 -2.82 -13.73
N ASP A 145 -5.14 -1.51 -13.91
CA ASP A 145 -4.17 -0.67 -13.22
C ASP A 145 -4.48 -0.52 -11.72
N ILE A 146 -5.76 -0.41 -11.37
CA ILE A 146 -6.24 -0.40 -9.98
C ILE A 146 -5.89 -1.71 -9.28
N ASN A 147 -6.20 -2.86 -9.90
CA ASN A 147 -5.89 -4.16 -9.30
C ASN A 147 -4.38 -4.37 -9.16
N ARG A 148 -3.58 -3.90 -10.13
CA ARG A 148 -2.11 -3.91 -10.03
C ARG A 148 -1.62 -3.10 -8.85
N ALA A 149 -2.09 -1.86 -8.70
CA ALA A 149 -1.71 -0.98 -7.60
C ALA A 149 -2.15 -1.57 -6.24
N TYR A 150 -3.38 -2.05 -6.14
CA TYR A 150 -3.94 -2.64 -4.92
C TYR A 150 -3.13 -3.85 -4.44
N ARG A 151 -2.83 -4.80 -5.33
CA ARG A 151 -2.03 -5.99 -4.99
C ARG A 151 -0.63 -5.62 -4.49
N LEU A 152 0.03 -4.68 -5.17
CA LEU A 152 1.36 -4.20 -4.76
C LEU A 152 1.29 -3.49 -3.39
N LEU A 153 0.29 -2.65 -3.18
CA LEU A 153 0.05 -1.95 -1.91
C LEU A 153 -0.14 -2.93 -0.76
N ALA A 154 -0.97 -3.95 -0.94
CA ALA A 154 -1.29 -4.92 0.11
C ALA A 154 -0.04 -5.72 0.53
N LEU A 155 0.75 -6.18 -0.46
CA LEU A 155 2.01 -6.88 -0.19
C LEU A 155 3.03 -5.98 0.53
N ALA A 156 3.21 -4.75 0.07
CA ALA A 156 4.14 -3.80 0.69
C ALA A 156 3.68 -3.38 2.10
N TRP A 157 2.37 -3.28 2.33
CA TRP A 157 1.82 -3.01 3.64
C TRP A 157 2.13 -4.14 4.62
N LEU A 158 1.95 -5.40 4.20
CA LEU A 158 2.26 -6.56 5.03
C LEU A 158 3.76 -6.63 5.38
N ASP A 159 4.63 -6.40 4.39
CA ASP A 159 6.08 -6.34 4.59
C ASP A 159 6.46 -5.18 5.55
N TYR A 160 5.79 -4.04 5.43
CA TYR A 160 5.97 -2.90 6.32
C TYR A 160 5.47 -3.17 7.75
N MET A 161 4.33 -3.84 7.93
CA MET A 161 3.82 -4.26 9.23
C MET A 161 4.80 -5.18 9.96
N LYS A 162 5.37 -6.16 9.23
CA LYS A 162 6.44 -7.02 9.77
C LYS A 162 7.65 -6.19 10.21
N TYR A 163 8.10 -5.25 9.37
CA TYR A 163 9.22 -4.38 9.71
C TYR A 163 8.96 -3.55 10.96
N LEU A 164 7.78 -2.93 11.06
CA LEU A 164 7.38 -2.15 12.24
C LEU A 164 7.37 -3.00 13.50
N LYS A 165 6.80 -4.21 13.43
CA LYS A 165 6.75 -5.11 14.58
C LYS A 165 8.14 -5.41 15.15
N ASN A 166 9.10 -5.66 14.27
CA ASN A 166 10.44 -6.09 14.66
C ASN A 166 11.35 -4.93 15.09
N ASN A 167 11.09 -3.70 14.64
CA ASN A 167 12.01 -2.57 14.82
C ASN A 167 11.41 -1.38 15.58
N TYR A 168 10.10 -1.17 15.48
CA TYR A 168 9.40 -0.02 16.05
C TYR A 168 8.04 -0.42 16.66
N PRO A 169 8.01 -1.15 17.80
CA PRO A 169 6.77 -1.65 18.40
C PRO A 169 5.71 -0.58 18.67
N TYR A 170 6.11 0.65 18.97
CA TYR A 170 5.17 1.76 19.21
C TYR A 170 4.45 2.20 17.92
N LEU A 171 5.14 2.21 16.76
CA LEU A 171 4.52 2.49 15.46
C LEU A 171 3.65 1.33 15.00
N PHE A 172 4.13 0.10 15.24
CA PHE A 172 3.36 -1.12 14.94
C PHE A 172 2.01 -1.11 15.68
N SER A 173 1.99 -0.73 16.96
CA SER A 173 0.76 -0.65 17.75
C SER A 173 -0.30 0.27 17.11
N LEU A 174 0.12 1.43 16.59
CA LEU A 174 -0.79 2.32 15.88
C LEU A 174 -1.23 1.73 14.54
N ALA A 175 -0.29 1.25 13.73
CA ALA A 175 -0.58 0.70 12.40
C ALA A 175 -1.51 -0.53 12.46
N MET A 176 -1.37 -1.36 13.50
CA MET A 176 -2.25 -2.49 13.79
C MET A 176 -3.67 -2.03 14.14
N ARG A 177 -3.80 -0.98 14.96
CA ARG A 177 -5.10 -0.41 15.33
C ARG A 177 -5.81 0.34 14.19
N THR A 178 -5.05 0.80 13.21
CA THR A 178 -5.56 1.44 11.98
C THR A 178 -5.38 0.53 10.76
N ASN A 179 -5.50 -0.78 10.96
CA ASN A 179 -5.35 -1.76 9.89
C ASN A 179 -6.41 -1.52 8.79
N PRO A 180 -6.00 -1.34 7.51
CA PRO A 180 -6.93 -1.01 6.44
C PRO A 180 -7.90 -2.15 6.07
N PHE A 181 -7.69 -3.37 6.57
CA PHE A 181 -8.54 -4.54 6.33
C PHE A 181 -9.47 -4.87 7.51
N ASP A 182 -9.39 -4.12 8.61
CA ASP A 182 -10.24 -4.27 9.79
C ASP A 182 -11.29 -3.15 9.83
N GLU A 183 -12.55 -3.50 9.59
CA GLU A 183 -13.70 -2.57 9.63
C GLU A 183 -13.96 -2.00 11.03
N THR A 184 -13.42 -2.64 12.08
CA THR A 184 -13.53 -2.17 13.46
C THR A 184 -12.32 -1.35 13.92
N ALA A 185 -11.35 -1.13 13.03
CA ALA A 185 -10.12 -0.40 13.29
C ALA A 185 -10.41 0.99 13.88
N SER A 186 -9.69 1.33 14.94
CA SER A 186 -9.79 2.64 15.57
C SER A 186 -8.43 3.07 16.12
N PRO A 187 -7.99 4.31 15.85
CA PRO A 187 -6.74 4.81 16.42
C PRO A 187 -6.82 4.97 17.96
N VAL A 188 -8.04 5.06 18.51
CA VAL A 188 -8.30 5.32 19.93
C VAL A 188 -8.02 4.07 20.76
N VAL A 189 -7.23 4.24 21.82
CA VAL A 189 -7.03 3.20 22.83
C VAL A 189 -8.23 3.22 23.78
N LYS A 190 -9.04 2.17 23.75
CA LYS A 190 -10.11 1.96 24.74
C LYS A 190 -9.49 1.41 26.02
N ALA A 191 -9.90 1.96 27.16
CA ALA A 191 -9.47 1.56 28.50
C ALA A 191 -10.07 0.21 28.91
#